data_AF-A0A5K0ZDZ4-F1
#
_entry.id   AF-A0A5K0ZDZ4-F1
#
_cell.length_a   1.000
_cell.length_b   1.000
_cell.length_c   1.000
_cell.angle_alpha   90.00
_cell.angle_beta   90.00
_cell.angle_gamma   90.00
#
_symmetry.space_group_name_H-M   'P 1'
#
loop_
_entity.id
_entity.type
_entity.pdbx_description
1 polymer ?
#
loop_
_entity_poly.entity_id
_entity_poly.type
_entity_poly.pdbx_seq_one_letter_code
_entity_poly.pdbx_strand_id
1 'polypeptide(L)' 'MDGIGVGILPITHEKEMIPYYLRSEFISTHNIAKYEALKHGLRILLSFNIKNVHAYVDSLLIVNQVNEKWK' A
#
# COMPACT_ATOMS: atom_id res chain seq x y z
N MET A 1 9.17 -17.48 10.02
CA MET A 1 8.29 -17.35 8.84
C MET A 1 7.78 -15.92 8.88
N ASP A 2 8.54 -15.02 8.26
CA ASP A 2 8.34 -13.59 8.46
C ASP A 2 7.34 -13.12 7.41
N GLY A 3 6.08 -13.00 7.83
CA GLY A 3 5.03 -12.44 6.99
C GLY A 3 5.24 -10.95 6.85
N ILE A 4 5.37 -10.45 5.63
CA ILE A 4 5.40 -9.01 5.35
C ILE A 4 3.96 -8.56 5.13
N GLY A 5 3.49 -7.68 6.01
CA GLY A 5 2.16 -7.10 5.96
C GLY A 5 2.19 -5.63 5.59
N VAL A 6 1.24 -5.17 4.78
CA VAL A 6 1.01 -3.74 4.53
C VAL A 6 -0.39 -3.39 5.02
N GLY A 7 -0.46 -2.38 5.87
CA GLY A 7 -1.71 -1.77 6.31
C GLY A 7 -2.02 -0.57 5.45
N ILE A 8 -3.26 -0.48 4.96
CA ILE A 8 -3.78 0.67 4.23
C ILE A 8 -4.93 1.23 5.03
N LEU A 9 -4.94 2.56 5.14
CA LEU A 9 -5.93 3.30 5.90
C LEU A 9 -6.69 4.27 4.99
N PRO A 10 -7.81 3.84 4.40
CA PRO A 10 -8.77 4.75 3.80
C PRO A 10 -9.45 5.53 4.92
N ILE A 11 -9.44 6.86 4.79
CA ILE A 11 -10.26 7.75 5.61
C ILE A 11 -11.40 8.21 4.71
N THR A 12 -12.64 7.80 5.03
CA THR A 12 -13.81 8.27 4.29
C THR A 12 -14.09 9.75 4.61
N HIS A 13 -14.97 10.40 3.83
CA HIS A 13 -15.46 11.75 4.18
C HIS A 13 -16.10 11.82 5.57
N GLU A 14 -16.60 10.69 6.08
CA GLU A 14 -17.19 10.54 7.41
C GLU A 14 -16.14 10.30 8.51
N LYS A 15 -14.84 10.35 8.16
CA LYS A 15 -13.70 10.01 9.03
C LYS A 15 -13.75 8.57 9.54
N GLU A 16 -14.50 7.69 8.88
CA GLU A 16 -14.47 6.27 9.19
C GLU A 16 -13.16 5.68 8.69
N MET A 17 -12.55 4.88 9.58
CA MET A 17 -11.30 4.20 9.35
C MET A 17 -11.62 2.77 8.91
N ILE A 18 -11.27 2.42 7.66
CA ILE A 18 -11.51 1.07 7.13
C ILE A 18 -10.16 0.35 7.04
N PRO A 19 -9.67 -0.30 8.11
CA PRO A 19 -8.36 -0.94 8.08
C PRO A 19 -8.34 -2.05 7.02
N TYR A 20 -7.45 -1.93 6.04
CA TYR A 20 -7.20 -2.98 5.05
C TYR A 20 -5.82 -3.56 5.27
N TYR A 21 -5.75 -4.88 5.49
CA TYR A 21 -4.49 -5.60 5.69
C TYR A 21 -4.23 -6.52 4.49
N LEU A 22 -3.11 -6.29 3.81
CA LEU A 22 -2.57 -7.21 2.82
C LEU A 22 -1.43 -8.00 3.47
N ARG A 23 -1.60 -9.32 3.55
CA ARG A 23 -0.53 -10.26 3.89
C ARG A 23 -0.07 -10.93 2.61
N SER A 24 1.21 -10.77 2.27
CA SER A 24 1.78 -11.51 1.14
C SER A 24 2.20 -12.91 1.59
N GLU A 25 1.82 -13.93 0.81
CA GLU A 25 2.24 -15.33 1.03
C GLU A 25 3.55 -15.69 0.29
N PHE A 26 4.11 -14.75 -0.48
CA PHE A 26 5.32 -15.00 -1.27
C PHE A 26 6.60 -14.64 -0.52
N ILE A 27 7.61 -15.52 -0.61
CA ILE A 27 8.98 -15.23 -0.18
C ILE A 27 9.51 -14.13 -1.10
N SER A 28 9.73 -12.95 -0.55
CA SER A 28 10.17 -11.79 -1.32
C SER A 28 11.11 -10.96 -0.47
N THR A 29 12.00 -10.19 -1.10
CA THR A 29 12.78 -9.20 -0.34
C THR A 29 11.80 -8.21 0.29
N HIS A 30 12.08 -7.76 1.51
CA HIS A 30 11.19 -6.89 2.29
C HIS A 30 10.62 -5.72 1.47
N ASN A 31 11.41 -5.17 0.54
CA ASN A 31 11.02 -4.06 -0.31
C ASN A 31 10.07 -4.45 -1.45
N ILE A 32 10.28 -5.61 -2.11
CA ILE A 32 9.40 -6.08 -3.19
C ILE A 32 8.02 -6.43 -2.62
N ALA A 33 7.96 -7.10 -1.45
CA ALA A 33 6.69 -7.42 -0.80
C ALA A 33 5.89 -6.16 -0.45
N LYS A 34 6.54 -5.14 0.12
CA LYS A 34 5.90 -3.86 0.43
C LYS A 34 5.40 -3.13 -0.81
N TYR A 35 6.18 -3.16 -1.90
CA TYR A 35 5.79 -2.55 -3.18
C TYR A 35 4.55 -3.24 -3.78
N GLU A 36 4.56 -4.57 -3.89
CA GLU A 36 3.42 -5.31 -4.44
C GLU A 36 2.16 -5.16 -3.60
N ALA A 37 2.30 -5.13 -2.27
CA ALA A 37 1.16 -4.91 -1.39
C ALA A 37 0.59 -3.48 -1.49
N LEU A 38 1.43 -2.45 -1.62
CA LEU A 38 0.96 -1.08 -1.91
C LEU A 38 0.21 -1.02 -3.26
N LYS A 39 0.78 -1.61 -4.30
CA LYS A 39 0.19 -1.66 -5.65
C LYS A 39 -1.15 -2.41 -5.67
N HIS A 40 -1.24 -3.54 -4.98
CA HIS A 40 -2.48 -4.31 -4.86
C HIS A 40 -3.55 -3.51 -4.11
N GLY A 41 -3.18 -2.89 -3.00
CA GLY A 41 -4.08 -2.03 -2.24
C GLY A 41 -4.64 -0.84 -3.01
N LEU A 42 -3.81 -0.16 -3.80
CA LEU A 42 -4.26 0.93 -4.67
C LEU A 42 -5.25 0.42 -5.73
N ARG A 43 -5.05 -0.77 -6.30
CA ARG A 43 -6.01 -1.39 -7.24
C ARG A 43 -7.36 -1.67 -6.59
N ILE A 44 -7.36 -2.10 -5.33
CA ILE A 44 -8.60 -2.31 -4.56
C ILE A 44 -9.33 -0.98 -4.35
N LEU A 45 -8.63 0.07 -3.91
CA LEU A 45 -9.24 1.40 -3.72
C LEU A 45 -9.84 1.94 -5.03
N LEU A 46 -9.13 1.77 -6.15
CA LEU A 46 -9.64 2.10 -7.48
C LEU A 46 -10.90 1.31 -7.84
N SER A 47 -10.99 0.03 -7.47
CA SER A 47 -12.19 -0.80 -7.68
C SER A 47 -13.42 -0.30 -6.89
N PHE A 48 -13.18 0.39 -5.77
CA PHE A 48 -14.21 1.11 -5.01
C PHE A 48 -14.44 2.55 -5.50
N ASN A 49 -13.87 2.92 -6.66
CA ASN A 49 -13.96 4.26 -7.25
C ASN A 49 -13.40 5.39 -6.34
N ILE A 50 -12.50 5.04 -5.41
CA ILE A 50 -11.79 6.00 -4.55
C ILE A 50 -10.64 6.59 -5.38
N LYS A 51 -10.74 7.87 -5.70
CA LYS A 51 -9.77 8.57 -6.57
C LYS A 51 -8.74 9.40 -5.81
N ASN A 52 -9.03 9.76 -4.55
CA ASN A 52 -8.16 10.57 -3.71
C ASN A 52 -7.71 9.74 -2.52
N VAL A 53 -6.43 9.44 -2.44
CA VAL A 53 -5.84 8.60 -1.38
C VAL A 53 -4.60 9.30 -0.84
N HIS A 54 -4.49 9.40 0.48
CA HIS A 54 -3.26 9.76 1.15
C HIS A 54 -2.61 8.46 1.66
N ALA A 55 -1.49 8.05 1.07
CA ALA A 55 -0.78 6.85 1.46
C ALA A 55 0.45 7.20 2.31
N TYR A 56 0.54 6.62 3.50
CA TYR A 56 1.72 6.70 4.36
C TYR A 56 2.55 5.44 4.18
N VAL A 57 3.78 5.59 3.70
CA VAL A 57 4.69 4.48 3.39
C VAL A 57 6.00 4.70 4.13
N ASP A 58 6.44 3.70 4.90
CA ASP A 58 7.64 3.75 5.75
C ASP A 58 8.96 3.52 4.97
N SER A 59 8.87 3.29 3.65
CA SER A 59 9.99 3.03 2.76
C SER A 59 10.23 4.20 1.81
N LEU A 60 11.29 4.96 2.05
CA LEU A 60 11.71 6.08 1.19
C LEU A 60 11.98 5.62 -0.25
N LEU A 61 12.48 4.39 -0.44
CA LEU A 61 12.67 3.80 -1.76
C LEU A 61 11.34 3.71 -2.52
N ILE A 62 10.30 3.16 -1.88
CA ILE A 62 8.98 3.01 -2.50
C ILE A 62 8.36 4.38 -2.76
N VAL A 63 8.48 5.32 -1.81
CA VAL A 63 8.04 6.71 -2.01
C VAL A 63 8.70 7.32 -3.23
N ASN A 64 10.00 7.13 -3.42
CA ASN A 64 10.72 7.69 -4.56
C ASN A 64 10.38 6.99 -5.89
N GLN A 65 10.16 5.67 -5.89
CA GLN A 65 9.73 4.94 -7.09
C GLN A 65 8.31 5.31 -7.53
N VAL A 66 7.36 5.41 -6.59
CA VAL A 66 5.97 5.79 -6.88
C VAL A 66 5.87 7.24 -7.36
N ASN A 67 6.73 8.13 -6.85
CA ASN A 67 6.83 9.51 -7.32
C ASN A 67 7.72 9.67 -8.57
N GLU A 68 8.13 8.57 -9.21
CA GLU A 68 9.00 8.54 -10.39
C GLU A 68 10.32 9.32 -10.22
N LYS A 69 10.76 9.52 -8.98
CA LYS A 69 12.00 10.24 -8.67
C LYS A 69 13.23 9.41 -8.98
N TRP A 70 13.14 8.09 -8.74
CA TRP A 70 14.21 7.12 -9.00
C TRP A 70 13.68 6.03 -9.94
N LYS A 71 14.44 5.72 -11.00
CA LYS A 71 14.19 4.61 -11.93
C LYS A 71 14.78 3.31 -11.39
#